data_AF-A0A2D6REF3-F1
#
_entry.id   AF-A0A2D6REF3-F1
#
_cell.length_a   1.000
_cell.length_b   1.000
_cell.length_c   1.000
_cell.angle_alpha   90.00
_cell.angle_beta   90.00
_cell.angle_gamma   90.00
#
_symmetry.space_group_name_H-M   'P 1'
#
loop_
_entity.id
_entity.type
_entity.pdbx_description
1 polymer ?
#
loop_
_entity_poly.entity_id
_entity_poly.type
_entity_poly.pdbx_seq_one_letter_code
_entity_poly.pdbx_strand_id
1 'polypeptide(L)'
;MLPYFFANFLALALFYAGYKQKLSDNARYLFLLLCAIPLIVIAGFKFRKIGTDSGTYVYFFDNIVTFKDAFKMAQEHGEVGYWSLSAIGHLWTDNYYALFTLTACIVTACYLYVIKQFNLKTLSFFTLLFIGPFYFQLNGNRQAISIAIFAISTLFIIKEQPIKYLVSIAIGFLFHKSMILCLPLYFMFRGNIKPRKIALILFAFVVFIVFFQTFISIASGIDSRYSGYGTKRSESGGVLVSMFNIVLFAWFFMVRMTNTRALANRRFDVLLALNFLGVLVSIISIILRIDPSGFLRLSVYFTQLNMFLLPMTIMSFRDTQTRLILIFAGCALMMAYFFMTMSTFSNLTPYRFNPILGL
;
A
#
# COMPACT_ATOMS: atom_id res chain seq x y z
N MET A 1 18.61 -2.84 -8.70
CA MET A 1 18.68 -2.04 -7.46
C MET A 1 18.93 -0.56 -7.71
N LEU A 2 19.98 -0.18 -8.44
CA LEU A 2 20.33 1.24 -8.67
C LEU A 2 19.15 2.14 -9.14
N PRO A 3 18.30 1.73 -10.11
CA PRO A 3 17.17 2.56 -10.54
C PRO A 3 16.19 2.91 -9.42
N TYR A 4 15.92 1.97 -8.51
CA TYR A 4 15.03 2.19 -7.37
C TYR A 4 15.60 3.20 -6.37
N PHE A 5 16.87 3.06 -6.00
CA PHE A 5 17.52 4.00 -5.07
C PHE A 5 17.63 5.38 -5.69
N PHE A 6 17.99 5.48 -6.96
CA PHE A 6 18.03 6.76 -7.68
C PHE A 6 16.66 7.45 -7.66
N ALA A 7 15.61 6.74 -8.05
CA ALA A 7 14.24 7.28 -8.03
C ALA A 7 13.81 7.71 -6.62
N ASN A 8 14.06 6.88 -5.61
CA ASN A 8 13.73 7.19 -4.21
C ASN A 8 14.46 8.43 -3.69
N PHE A 9 15.78 8.51 -3.87
CA PHE A 9 16.57 9.63 -3.36
C PHE A 9 16.27 10.93 -4.10
N LEU A 10 16.09 10.89 -5.42
CA LEU A 10 15.69 12.06 -6.21
C LEU A 10 14.31 12.56 -5.78
N ALA A 11 13.32 11.65 -5.65
CA ALA A 11 11.99 12.00 -5.16
C ALA A 11 12.05 12.61 -3.76
N LEU A 12 12.82 12.01 -2.85
CA LEU A 12 12.95 12.46 -1.48
C LEU A 12 13.63 13.84 -1.39
N ALA A 13 14.68 14.08 -2.17
CA ALA A 13 15.38 15.37 -2.20
C ALA A 13 14.44 16.51 -2.66
N LEU A 14 13.70 16.27 -3.74
CA LEU A 14 12.71 17.22 -4.27
C LEU A 14 11.56 17.47 -3.27
N PHE A 15 11.04 16.40 -2.67
CA PHE A 15 9.99 16.49 -1.66
C PHE A 15 10.46 17.27 -0.43
N TYR A 16 11.69 17.00 0.04
CA TYR A 16 12.29 17.70 1.18
C TYR A 16 12.50 19.19 0.87
N ALA A 17 13.03 19.53 -0.30
CA ALA A 17 13.19 20.91 -0.74
C ALA A 17 11.85 21.67 -0.72
N GLY A 18 10.78 21.04 -1.22
CA GLY A 18 9.44 21.61 -1.25
C GLY A 18 8.82 21.93 0.13
N TYR A 19 9.22 21.22 1.19
CA TYR A 19 8.67 21.41 2.54
C TYR A 19 9.64 22.07 3.55
N LYS A 20 10.95 22.03 3.30
CA LYS A 20 11.94 22.66 4.19
C LYS A 20 12.05 24.16 3.92
N GLN A 21 12.00 24.54 2.64
CA GLN A 21 12.15 25.93 2.25
C GLN A 21 10.83 26.68 2.50
N LYS A 22 10.90 27.94 2.93
CA LYS A 22 9.75 28.86 3.05
C LYS A 22 9.29 29.32 1.65
N LEU A 23 8.93 28.35 0.81
CA LEU A 23 8.51 28.59 -0.57
C LEU A 23 7.09 29.13 -0.61
N SER A 24 6.77 29.85 -1.69
CA SER A 24 5.38 30.16 -2.03
C SER A 24 4.60 28.86 -2.29
N ASP A 25 3.28 28.94 -2.19
CA ASP A 25 2.42 27.78 -2.44
C ASP A 25 2.64 27.19 -3.84
N ASN A 26 2.77 28.04 -4.86
CA ASN A 26 3.03 27.63 -6.25
C ASN A 26 4.35 26.85 -6.38
N ALA A 27 5.42 27.35 -5.76
CA ALA A 27 6.71 26.66 -5.78
C ALA A 27 6.63 25.30 -5.05
N ARG A 28 5.92 25.23 -3.91
CA ARG A 28 5.68 23.95 -3.22
C ARG A 28 4.91 22.96 -4.09
N TYR A 29 3.87 23.39 -4.81
CA TYR A 29 3.15 22.53 -5.75
C TYR A 29 4.05 22.05 -6.88
N LEU A 30 4.91 22.92 -7.42
CA LEU A 30 5.90 22.53 -8.43
C LEU A 30 6.85 21.45 -7.89
N PHE A 31 7.40 21.60 -6.67
CA PHE A 31 8.26 20.58 -6.07
C PHE A 31 7.53 19.24 -5.84
N LEU A 32 6.24 19.26 -5.51
CA LEU A 32 5.42 18.05 -5.41
C LEU A 32 5.21 17.37 -6.76
N LEU A 33 5.05 18.15 -7.84
CA LEU A 33 5.00 17.59 -9.20
C LEU A 33 6.35 17.00 -9.59
N LEU A 34 7.44 17.73 -9.35
CA LEU A 34 8.80 17.26 -9.64
C LEU A 34 9.16 15.99 -8.86
N CYS A 35 8.77 15.88 -7.59
CA CYS A 35 9.04 14.67 -6.81
C CYS A 35 8.23 13.45 -7.30
N ALA A 36 7.09 13.66 -7.96
CA ALA A 36 6.27 12.58 -8.51
C ALA A 36 6.91 11.97 -9.78
N ILE A 37 7.64 12.76 -10.57
CA ILE A 37 8.25 12.32 -11.84
C ILE A 37 9.12 11.06 -11.68
N PRO A 38 10.16 11.02 -10.83
CA PRO A 38 10.99 9.81 -10.70
C PRO A 38 10.20 8.58 -10.26
N LEU A 39 9.16 8.78 -9.43
CA LEU A 39 8.27 7.71 -8.96
C LEU A 39 7.36 7.18 -10.07
N ILE A 40 6.82 8.07 -10.90
CA ILE A 40 6.00 7.70 -12.06
C ILE A 40 6.87 7.03 -13.13
N VAL A 41 8.10 7.50 -13.35
CA VAL A 41 9.02 6.91 -14.32
C VAL A 41 9.41 5.48 -13.93
N ILE A 42 9.78 5.24 -12.66
CA ILE A 42 10.19 3.91 -12.19
C ILE A 42 9.03 2.90 -12.15
N ALA A 43 7.78 3.35 -12.00
CA ALA A 43 6.63 2.45 -12.00
C ALA A 43 6.00 2.29 -13.40
N GLY A 44 5.89 3.40 -14.14
CA GLY A 44 5.22 3.49 -15.43
C GLY A 44 6.02 2.91 -16.59
N PHE A 45 7.34 3.09 -16.59
CA PHE A 45 8.22 2.61 -17.65
C PHE A 45 8.92 1.29 -17.29
N LYS A 46 8.34 0.50 -16.39
CA LYS A 46 8.88 -0.83 -16.06
C LYS A 46 8.76 -1.78 -17.26
N PHE A 47 9.77 -2.64 -17.47
CA PHE A 47 9.67 -3.71 -18.46
C PHE A 47 8.61 -4.75 -18.05
N ARG A 48 7.93 -5.37 -19.03
CA ARG A 48 6.86 -6.37 -18.80
C ARG A 48 7.21 -7.55 -17.88
N LYS A 49 8.50 -7.86 -17.68
CA LYS A 49 8.96 -8.93 -16.78
C LYS A 49 9.28 -8.46 -15.35
N ILE A 50 9.22 -7.16 -15.07
CA ILE A 50 9.43 -6.61 -13.73
C ILE A 50 8.12 -6.74 -12.95
N GLY A 51 8.11 -7.63 -11.97
CA GLY A 51 6.93 -7.98 -11.19
C GLY A 51 6.18 -9.19 -11.77
N THR A 52 5.69 -10.06 -10.88
CA THR A 52 5.10 -11.36 -11.24
C THR A 52 3.88 -11.21 -12.15
N ASP A 53 3.03 -10.21 -11.88
CA ASP A 53 1.73 -10.08 -12.57
C ASP A 53 1.82 -9.12 -13.78
N SER A 54 2.98 -8.51 -14.04
CA SER A 54 3.15 -7.51 -15.09
C SER A 54 2.83 -8.04 -16.49
N GLY A 55 3.25 -9.26 -16.81
CA GLY A 55 2.94 -9.90 -18.09
C GLY A 55 1.44 -10.06 -18.32
N THR A 56 0.68 -10.37 -17.28
CA THR A 56 -0.79 -10.49 -17.33
C THR A 56 -1.45 -9.14 -17.60
N TYR A 57 -0.96 -8.06 -16.98
CA TYR A 57 -1.49 -6.73 -17.28
C TYR A 57 -1.18 -6.27 -18.70
N VAL A 58 0.01 -6.59 -19.23
CA VAL A 58 0.34 -6.32 -20.64
C VAL A 58 -0.60 -7.09 -21.55
N TYR A 59 -0.82 -8.38 -21.29
CA TYR A 59 -1.78 -9.18 -22.05
C TYR A 59 -3.18 -8.55 -22.07
N PHE A 60 -3.70 -8.14 -20.92
CA PHE A 60 -5.01 -7.48 -20.88
C PHE A 60 -5.00 -6.11 -21.56
N PHE A 61 -3.90 -5.36 -21.48
CA PHE A 61 -3.79 -4.08 -22.17
C PHE A 61 -3.93 -4.27 -23.68
N ASP A 62 -3.13 -5.17 -24.25
CA ASP A 62 -3.11 -5.47 -25.68
C ASP A 62 -4.47 -5.99 -26.23
N ASN A 63 -5.34 -6.50 -25.35
CA ASN A 63 -6.66 -7.04 -25.72
C ASN A 63 -7.85 -6.14 -25.35
N ILE A 64 -7.66 -5.11 -24.51
CA ILE A 64 -8.71 -4.19 -24.05
C ILE A 64 -8.40 -2.80 -24.61
N VAL A 65 -8.72 -2.62 -25.89
CA VAL A 65 -8.37 -1.43 -26.65
C VAL A 65 -9.43 -0.34 -26.51
N THR A 66 -10.71 -0.71 -26.50
CA THR A 66 -11.82 0.25 -26.46
C THR A 66 -12.56 0.25 -25.12
N PHE A 67 -13.33 1.32 -24.85
CA PHE A 67 -14.23 1.34 -23.69
C PHE A 67 -15.27 0.22 -23.73
N LYS A 68 -15.71 -0.20 -24.92
CA LYS A 68 -16.64 -1.34 -25.07
C LYS A 68 -16.01 -2.64 -24.57
N ASP A 69 -14.74 -2.87 -24.91
CA ASP A 69 -13.99 -4.04 -24.42
C ASP A 69 -13.82 -3.98 -22.90
N ALA A 70 -13.51 -2.79 -22.36
CA ALA A 70 -13.39 -2.57 -20.93
C ALA A 70 -14.71 -2.85 -20.18
N PHE A 71 -15.85 -2.42 -20.72
CA PHE A 71 -17.16 -2.71 -20.13
C PHE A 71 -17.51 -4.20 -20.21
N LYS A 72 -17.21 -4.87 -21.32
CA LYS A 72 -17.41 -6.32 -21.44
C LYS A 72 -16.60 -7.08 -20.39
N MET A 73 -15.31 -6.74 -20.26
CA MET A 73 -14.44 -7.32 -19.23
C MET A 73 -14.94 -7.02 -17.81
N ALA A 74 -15.50 -5.85 -17.59
CA ALA A 74 -16.07 -5.48 -16.30
C ALA A 74 -17.33 -6.28 -15.94
N GLN A 75 -18.16 -6.65 -16.92
CA GLN A 75 -19.33 -7.50 -16.70
C GLN A 75 -18.92 -8.90 -16.25
N GLU A 76 -17.87 -9.46 -16.85
CA GLU A 76 -17.39 -10.80 -16.54
C GLU A 76 -16.56 -10.85 -15.24
N HIS A 77 -15.71 -9.84 -15.01
CA HIS A 77 -14.69 -9.89 -13.96
C HIS A 77 -14.79 -8.79 -12.89
N GLY A 78 -15.69 -7.82 -13.05
CA GLY A 78 -15.77 -6.60 -12.23
C GLY A 78 -14.65 -5.59 -12.54
N GLU A 79 -14.43 -4.63 -11.63
CA GLU A 79 -13.27 -3.71 -11.67
C GLU A 79 -13.23 -2.76 -12.90
N VAL A 80 -14.40 -2.25 -13.30
CA VAL A 80 -14.58 -1.35 -14.46
C VAL A 80 -13.61 -0.17 -14.50
N GLY A 81 -13.25 0.38 -13.34
CA GLY A 81 -12.33 1.50 -13.23
C GLY A 81 -10.94 1.12 -13.73
N TYR A 82 -10.46 -0.08 -13.44
CA TYR A 82 -9.15 -0.52 -13.92
C TYR A 82 -9.15 -0.85 -15.41
N TRP A 83 -10.16 -1.58 -15.91
CA TRP A 83 -10.23 -1.90 -17.34
C TRP A 83 -10.37 -0.66 -18.21
N SER A 84 -11.08 0.35 -17.72
CA SER A 84 -11.18 1.66 -18.39
C SER A 84 -9.82 2.35 -18.52
N LEU A 85 -8.86 2.12 -17.61
CA LEU A 85 -7.50 2.68 -17.76
C LEU A 85 -6.77 2.09 -18.99
N SER A 86 -7.08 0.86 -19.38
CA SER A 86 -6.53 0.26 -20.60
C SER A 86 -6.99 1.03 -21.83
N ALA A 87 -8.31 1.22 -21.95
CA ALA A 87 -8.90 2.00 -23.04
C ALA A 87 -8.40 3.45 -23.08
N ILE A 88 -8.26 4.09 -21.91
CA ILE A 88 -7.67 5.45 -21.81
C ILE A 88 -6.20 5.44 -22.27
N GLY A 89 -5.43 4.41 -21.93
CA GLY A 89 -4.04 4.28 -22.37
C GLY A 89 -3.91 4.22 -23.89
N HIS A 90 -4.81 3.49 -24.57
CA HIS A 90 -4.86 3.42 -26.04
C HIS A 90 -5.27 4.73 -26.73
N LEU A 91 -5.86 5.70 -26.01
CA LEU A 91 -6.04 7.06 -26.56
C LEU A 91 -4.70 7.80 -26.73
N TRP A 92 -3.66 7.36 -26.03
CA TRP A 92 -2.33 7.97 -26.06
C TRP A 92 -1.34 7.14 -26.89
N THR A 93 -1.31 5.82 -26.71
CA THR A 93 -0.33 4.93 -27.35
C THR A 93 -0.73 3.46 -27.24
N ASP A 94 -0.28 2.63 -28.17
CA ASP A 94 -0.48 1.17 -28.14
C ASP A 94 0.55 0.43 -27.29
N ASN A 95 1.46 1.13 -26.60
CA ASN A 95 2.44 0.51 -25.74
C ASN A 95 1.97 0.48 -24.26
N TYR A 96 2.06 -0.70 -23.64
CA TYR A 96 1.62 -0.98 -22.28
C TYR A 96 2.17 -0.06 -21.17
N TYR A 97 3.25 0.69 -21.42
CA TYR A 97 3.74 1.69 -20.46
C TYR A 97 2.66 2.73 -20.10
N ALA A 98 1.70 3.00 -20.98
CA ALA A 98 0.60 3.91 -20.70
C ALA A 98 -0.26 3.45 -19.52
N LEU A 99 -0.65 2.17 -19.49
CA LEU A 99 -1.43 1.60 -18.38
C LEU A 99 -0.68 1.71 -17.04
N PHE A 100 0.62 1.37 -17.05
CA PHE A 100 1.45 1.46 -15.86
C PHE A 100 1.68 2.90 -15.41
N THR A 101 1.83 3.83 -16.36
CA THR A 101 1.99 5.27 -16.08
C THR A 101 0.72 5.85 -15.48
N LEU A 102 -0.47 5.56 -16.04
CA LEU A 102 -1.76 5.97 -15.48
C LEU A 102 -1.95 5.45 -14.06
N THR A 103 -1.63 4.17 -13.84
CA THR A 103 -1.66 3.56 -12.50
C THR A 103 -0.73 4.28 -11.54
N ALA A 104 0.52 4.53 -11.95
CA ALA A 104 1.53 5.21 -11.15
C ALA A 104 1.14 6.65 -10.81
N CYS A 105 0.52 7.37 -11.74
CA CYS A 105 -0.02 8.71 -11.50
C CYS A 105 -1.07 8.68 -10.39
N ILE A 106 -2.05 7.78 -10.46
CA ILE A 106 -3.12 7.66 -9.46
C ILE A 106 -2.54 7.31 -8.08
N VAL A 107 -1.67 6.29 -8.01
CA VAL A 107 -1.05 5.82 -6.77
C VAL A 107 -0.20 6.94 -6.13
N THR A 108 0.65 7.59 -6.93
CA THR A 108 1.53 8.67 -6.47
C THR A 108 0.71 9.86 -5.96
N ALA A 109 -0.31 10.28 -6.71
CA ALA A 109 -1.19 11.38 -6.32
C ALA A 109 -1.91 11.09 -4.99
N CYS A 110 -2.41 9.87 -4.81
CA CYS A 110 -3.08 9.46 -3.57
C CYS A 110 -2.12 9.53 -2.36
N TYR A 111 -0.91 8.99 -2.51
CA TYR A 111 0.08 9.00 -1.43
C TYR A 111 0.58 10.40 -1.09
N LEU A 112 0.87 11.24 -2.08
CA LEU A 112 1.26 12.64 -1.84
C LEU A 112 0.13 13.43 -1.18
N TYR A 113 -1.13 13.20 -1.59
CA TYR A 113 -2.29 13.83 -0.97
C TYR A 113 -2.42 13.46 0.51
N VAL A 114 -2.34 12.17 0.86
CA VAL A 114 -2.50 11.73 2.25
C VAL A 114 -1.33 12.20 3.12
N ILE A 115 -0.08 12.12 2.64
CA ILE A 115 1.11 12.57 3.39
C ILE A 115 1.03 14.06 3.73
N LYS A 116 0.50 14.90 2.83
CA LYS A 116 0.34 16.34 3.11
C LYS A 116 -0.52 16.63 4.35
N GLN A 117 -1.39 15.70 4.75
CA GLN A 117 -2.32 15.84 5.88
C GLN A 117 -1.66 15.52 7.24
N PHE A 118 -0.40 15.10 7.25
CA PHE A 118 0.37 14.76 8.44
C PHE A 118 1.54 15.74 8.65
N ASN A 119 2.04 15.83 9.88
CA ASN A 119 3.08 16.80 10.25
C ASN A 119 4.48 16.35 9.81
N LEU A 120 4.78 15.05 9.94
CA LEU A 120 6.11 14.48 9.73
C LEU A 120 6.36 14.06 8.27
N LYS A 121 6.07 14.98 7.34
CA LYS A 121 5.89 14.68 5.91
C LYS A 121 7.09 13.97 5.28
N THR A 122 8.31 14.49 5.46
CA THR A 122 9.52 13.94 4.84
C THR A 122 9.85 12.55 5.36
N LEU A 123 9.78 12.35 6.68
CA LEU A 123 10.05 11.04 7.27
C LEU A 123 8.94 10.04 6.88
N SER A 124 7.68 10.48 6.83
CA SER A 124 6.58 9.65 6.30
C SER A 124 6.77 9.25 4.85
N PHE A 125 7.23 10.17 4.00
CA PHE A 125 7.53 9.89 2.60
C PHE A 125 8.71 8.93 2.45
N PHE A 126 9.77 9.10 3.25
CA PHE A 126 10.86 8.14 3.34
C PHE A 126 10.33 6.74 3.71
N THR A 127 9.52 6.65 4.77
CA THR A 127 8.97 5.38 5.22
C THR A 127 8.06 4.72 4.17
N LEU A 128 7.24 5.50 3.45
CA LEU A 128 6.43 5.00 2.32
C LEU A 128 7.32 4.33 1.24
N LEU A 129 8.44 4.96 0.89
CA LEU A 129 9.31 4.47 -0.18
C LEU A 129 10.12 3.24 0.25
N PHE A 130 10.67 3.24 1.47
CA PHE A 130 11.60 2.20 1.93
C PHE A 130 10.92 1.04 2.69
N ILE A 131 9.74 1.21 3.29
CA ILE A 131 8.93 0.03 3.68
C ILE A 131 8.28 -0.61 2.43
N GLY A 132 8.23 0.10 1.31
CA GLY A 132 7.80 -0.43 0.02
C GLY A 132 6.30 -0.47 -0.31
N PRO A 133 5.32 0.06 0.46
CA PRO A 133 3.92 0.04 0.02
C PRO A 133 3.69 0.83 -1.29
N PHE A 134 4.55 1.81 -1.62
CA PHE A 134 4.55 2.45 -2.94
C PHE A 134 4.86 1.45 -4.07
N TYR A 135 5.84 0.56 -3.86
CA TYR A 135 6.33 -0.37 -4.87
C TYR A 135 5.46 -1.62 -5.04
N PHE A 136 4.42 -1.78 -4.21
CA PHE A 136 3.43 -2.84 -4.38
C PHE A 136 2.78 -2.81 -5.78
N GLN A 137 2.65 -1.63 -6.39
CA GLN A 137 2.16 -1.46 -7.77
C GLN A 137 3.04 -2.15 -8.83
N LEU A 138 4.32 -2.43 -8.56
CA LEU A 138 5.14 -3.20 -9.50
C LEU A 138 4.59 -4.62 -9.71
N ASN A 139 3.85 -5.15 -8.73
CA ASN A 139 3.20 -6.45 -8.79
C ASN A 139 1.67 -6.34 -8.89
N GLY A 140 1.02 -5.72 -7.92
CA GLY A 140 -0.45 -5.69 -7.84
C GLY A 140 -1.05 -4.37 -8.34
N ASN A 141 -0.86 -3.98 -9.60
CA ASN A 141 -1.33 -2.67 -10.13
C ASN A 141 -2.77 -2.31 -9.72
N ARG A 142 -3.73 -3.20 -9.99
CA ARG A 142 -5.16 -3.01 -9.65
C ARG A 142 -5.37 -2.73 -8.16
N GLN A 143 -4.78 -3.60 -7.35
CA GLN A 143 -4.89 -3.57 -5.91
C GLN A 143 -4.12 -2.38 -5.32
N ALA A 144 -3.01 -1.94 -5.94
CA ALA A 144 -2.23 -0.79 -5.50
C ALA A 144 -3.02 0.52 -5.57
N ILE A 145 -3.83 0.72 -6.61
CA ILE A 145 -4.75 1.86 -6.71
C ILE A 145 -5.71 1.86 -5.52
N SER A 146 -6.31 0.70 -5.23
CA SER A 146 -7.27 0.54 -4.13
C SER A 146 -6.63 0.74 -2.76
N ILE A 147 -5.41 0.23 -2.56
CA ILE A 147 -4.61 0.44 -1.34
C ILE A 147 -4.31 1.93 -1.15
N ALA A 148 -3.90 2.64 -2.20
CA ALA A 148 -3.59 4.07 -2.14
C ALA A 148 -4.85 4.93 -1.85
N ILE A 149 -5.99 4.58 -2.45
CA ILE A 149 -7.30 5.20 -2.14
C ILE A 149 -7.71 4.88 -0.69
N PHE A 150 -7.43 3.68 -0.20
CA PHE A 150 -7.70 3.34 1.19
C PHE A 150 -6.84 4.15 2.17
N ALA A 151 -5.59 4.47 1.81
CA ALA A 151 -4.76 5.39 2.59
C ALA A 151 -5.47 6.74 2.79
N ILE A 152 -6.10 7.29 1.75
CA ILE A 152 -6.95 8.49 1.85
C ILE A 152 -8.17 8.22 2.74
N SER A 153 -8.82 7.07 2.56
CA SER A 153 -10.02 6.67 3.31
C SER A 153 -9.78 6.67 4.82
N THR A 154 -8.56 6.36 5.27
CA THR A 154 -8.20 6.42 6.70
C THR A 154 -8.38 7.81 7.30
N LEU A 155 -8.17 8.89 6.52
CA LEU A 155 -8.43 10.25 6.97
C LEU A 155 -9.90 10.47 7.33
N PHE A 156 -10.81 9.82 6.60
CA PHE A 156 -12.24 9.92 6.85
C PHE A 156 -12.68 9.10 8.07
N ILE A 157 -12.00 8.00 8.39
CA ILE A 157 -12.17 7.31 9.68
C ILE A 157 -11.70 8.22 10.84
N ILE A 158 -10.51 8.81 10.70
CA ILE A 158 -9.91 9.68 11.72
C ILE A 158 -10.79 10.91 11.98
N LYS A 159 -11.26 11.57 10.91
CA LYS A 159 -12.11 12.78 10.95
C LYS A 159 -13.60 12.46 11.11
N GLU A 160 -13.97 11.20 11.26
CA GLU A 160 -15.35 10.72 11.42
C GLU A 160 -16.32 11.18 10.30
N GLN A 161 -15.89 11.10 9.04
CA GLN A 161 -16.66 11.52 7.85
C GLN A 161 -17.23 10.30 7.09
N PRO A 162 -18.43 9.80 7.44
CA PRO A 162 -18.95 8.53 6.92
C PRO A 162 -19.21 8.56 5.42
N ILE A 163 -19.83 9.64 4.92
CA ILE A 163 -20.18 9.74 3.48
C ILE A 163 -18.91 9.74 2.62
N LYS A 164 -17.91 10.54 2.98
CA LYS A 164 -16.63 10.57 2.26
C LYS A 164 -15.91 9.22 2.30
N TYR A 165 -16.02 8.51 3.42
CA TYR A 165 -15.52 7.15 3.55
C TYR A 165 -16.24 6.17 2.61
N LEU A 166 -17.57 6.15 2.61
CA LEU A 166 -18.34 5.25 1.76
C LEU A 166 -18.05 5.51 0.27
N VAL A 167 -17.98 6.79 -0.13
CA VAL A 167 -17.60 7.19 -1.50
C VAL A 167 -16.18 6.72 -1.84
N SER A 168 -15.21 6.88 -0.94
CA SER A 168 -13.83 6.44 -1.22
C SER A 168 -13.70 4.91 -1.28
N ILE A 169 -14.46 4.16 -0.47
CA ILE A 169 -14.56 2.70 -0.59
C ILE A 169 -15.18 2.31 -1.94
N ALA A 170 -16.27 2.95 -2.35
CA ALA A 170 -16.92 2.70 -3.63
C ALA A 170 -15.97 2.98 -4.82
N ILE A 171 -15.24 4.10 -4.80
CA ILE A 171 -14.26 4.43 -5.84
C ILE A 171 -13.14 3.39 -5.87
N GLY A 172 -12.55 3.02 -4.73
CA GLY A 172 -11.52 1.99 -4.69
C GLY A 172 -12.03 0.63 -5.19
N PHE A 173 -13.28 0.29 -4.88
CA PHE A 173 -13.91 -0.95 -5.35
C PHE A 173 -14.03 -1.03 -6.89
N LEU A 174 -14.10 0.12 -7.59
CA LEU A 174 -14.06 0.15 -9.05
C LEU A 174 -12.71 -0.33 -9.63
N PHE A 175 -11.62 -0.27 -8.85
CA PHE A 175 -10.30 -0.71 -9.30
C PHE A 175 -9.94 -2.09 -8.78
N HIS A 176 -10.40 -2.46 -7.58
CA HIS A 176 -10.18 -3.80 -7.06
C HIS A 176 -11.25 -4.22 -6.04
N LYS A 177 -11.81 -5.42 -6.24
CA LYS A 177 -12.94 -5.92 -5.43
C LYS A 177 -12.64 -6.03 -3.94
N SER A 178 -11.39 -6.32 -3.55
CA SER A 178 -11.04 -6.50 -2.13
C SER A 178 -11.21 -5.25 -1.27
N MET A 179 -11.39 -4.07 -1.89
CA MET A 179 -11.74 -2.83 -1.18
C MET A 179 -13.03 -2.97 -0.35
N ILE A 180 -13.94 -3.88 -0.73
CA ILE A 180 -15.17 -4.13 0.03
C ILE A 180 -14.89 -4.62 1.47
N LEU A 181 -13.78 -5.33 1.69
CA LEU A 181 -13.37 -5.81 3.01
C LEU A 181 -13.06 -4.66 3.97
N CYS A 182 -12.77 -3.47 3.43
CA CYS A 182 -12.53 -2.29 4.23
C CYS A 182 -13.84 -1.64 4.70
N LEU A 183 -14.97 -1.82 4.01
CA LEU A 183 -16.25 -1.17 4.32
C LEU A 183 -16.66 -1.20 5.81
N PRO A 184 -16.62 -2.33 6.55
CA PRO A 184 -17.04 -2.37 7.95
C PRO A 184 -16.12 -1.60 8.90
N LEU A 185 -14.89 -1.27 8.47
CA LEU A 185 -13.87 -0.69 9.35
C LEU A 185 -14.21 0.70 9.84
N TYR A 186 -14.95 1.50 9.06
CA TYR A 186 -15.42 2.80 9.55
C TYR A 186 -16.29 2.65 10.80
N PHE A 187 -17.26 1.75 10.78
CA PHE A 187 -18.15 1.53 11.92
C PHE A 187 -17.41 0.95 13.12
N MET A 188 -16.44 0.06 12.86
CA MET A 188 -15.59 -0.54 13.89
C MET A 188 -14.72 0.50 14.59
N PHE A 189 -14.09 1.40 13.84
CA PHE A 189 -13.13 2.39 14.37
C PHE A 189 -13.71 3.80 14.57
N ARG A 190 -15.02 3.99 14.40
CA ARG A 190 -15.74 5.22 14.79
C ARG A 190 -15.73 5.39 16.30
N GLY A 191 -15.47 6.61 16.80
CA GLY A 191 -15.33 6.87 18.22
C GLY A 191 -14.15 6.13 18.87
N ASN A 192 -14.04 6.21 20.19
CA ASN A 192 -12.85 5.71 20.90
C ASN A 192 -12.64 4.20 20.72
N ILE A 193 -11.36 3.81 20.59
CA ILE A 193 -10.95 2.41 20.45
C ILE A 193 -10.84 1.82 21.86
N LYS A 194 -11.93 1.19 22.30
CA LYS A 194 -12.02 0.54 23.61
C LYS A 194 -11.47 -0.89 23.54
N PRO A 195 -10.92 -1.46 24.64
CA PRO A 195 -10.45 -2.84 24.68
C PRO A 195 -11.46 -3.88 24.16
N ARG A 196 -12.76 -3.69 24.45
CA ARG A 196 -13.85 -4.53 23.92
C ARG A 196 -13.88 -4.64 22.39
N LYS A 197 -13.51 -3.57 21.66
CA LYS A 197 -13.46 -3.58 20.19
C LYS A 197 -12.27 -4.41 19.70
N ILE A 198 -11.13 -4.29 20.37
CA ILE A 198 -9.95 -5.10 20.07
C ILE A 198 -10.21 -6.58 20.37
N ALA A 199 -10.86 -6.89 21.50
CA ALA A 199 -11.28 -8.25 21.82
C ALA A 199 -12.23 -8.84 20.77
N LEU A 200 -13.18 -8.05 20.26
CA LEU A 200 -14.06 -8.47 19.16
C LEU A 200 -13.29 -8.76 17.86
N ILE A 201 -12.30 -7.92 17.51
CA ILE A 201 -11.43 -8.14 16.34
C ILE A 201 -10.65 -9.45 16.50
N LEU A 202 -10.07 -9.69 17.67
CA LEU A 202 -9.36 -10.93 17.98
C LEU A 202 -10.28 -12.16 17.91
N PHE A 203 -11.48 -12.07 18.48
CA PHE A 203 -12.46 -13.13 18.40
C PHE A 203 -12.85 -13.44 16.95
N ALA A 204 -13.18 -12.42 16.15
CA ALA A 204 -13.49 -12.58 14.73
C ALA A 204 -12.31 -13.18 13.94
N PHE A 205 -11.07 -12.80 14.29
CA PHE A 205 -9.87 -13.36 13.70
C PHE A 205 -9.68 -14.84 14.01
N VAL A 206 -9.88 -15.25 15.26
CA VAL A 206 -9.82 -16.67 15.67
C VAL A 206 -10.90 -17.47 14.95
N VAL A 207 -12.14 -16.97 14.89
CA VAL A 207 -13.23 -17.58 14.12
C VAL A 207 -12.84 -17.71 12.65
N PHE A 208 -12.26 -16.68 12.04
CA PHE A 208 -11.81 -16.73 10.65
C PHE A 208 -10.76 -17.82 10.40
N ILE A 209 -9.77 -17.98 11.30
CA ILE A 209 -8.75 -19.03 11.17
C ILE A 209 -9.38 -20.43 11.31
N VAL A 210 -10.24 -20.63 12.31
CA VAL A 210 -10.87 -21.94 12.58
C VAL A 210 -11.74 -22.38 11.39
N PHE A 211 -12.50 -21.46 10.81
CA PHE A 211 -13.40 -21.72 9.68
C PHE A 211 -12.79 -21.34 8.32
N PHE A 212 -11.46 -21.23 8.24
CA PHE A 212 -10.79 -20.70 7.05
C PHE A 212 -11.17 -21.45 5.77
N GLN A 213 -11.14 -22.79 5.79
CA GLN A 213 -11.46 -23.61 4.61
C GLN A 213 -12.91 -23.42 4.16
N THR A 214 -13.84 -23.27 5.11
CA THR A 214 -15.26 -22.97 4.82
C THR A 214 -15.39 -21.61 4.13
N PHE A 215 -14.71 -20.58 4.64
CA PHE A 215 -14.73 -19.25 4.02
C PHE A 215 -14.13 -19.27 2.60
N ILE A 216 -13.04 -20.00 2.38
CA ILE A 216 -12.46 -20.14 1.03
C ILE A 216 -13.40 -20.89 0.10
N SER A 217 -14.05 -21.96 0.56
CA SER A 217 -15.04 -22.70 -0.23
C SER A 217 -16.19 -21.78 -0.68
N ILE A 218 -16.77 -21.00 0.25
CA ILE A 218 -17.82 -20.03 -0.06
C ILE A 218 -17.31 -18.98 -1.05
N ALA A 219 -16.12 -18.40 -0.81
CA ALA A 219 -15.54 -17.40 -1.71
C ALA A 219 -15.31 -17.98 -3.12
N SER A 220 -14.81 -19.21 -3.22
CA SER A 220 -14.57 -19.89 -4.49
C SER A 220 -15.85 -20.18 -5.28
N GLY A 221 -16.98 -20.37 -4.60
CA GLY A 221 -18.29 -20.50 -5.23
C GLY A 221 -18.82 -19.18 -5.80
N ILE A 222 -18.37 -18.05 -5.27
CA ILE A 222 -18.71 -16.71 -5.78
C ILE A 222 -17.78 -16.31 -6.95
N ASP A 223 -16.48 -16.58 -6.83
CA ASP A 223 -15.49 -16.27 -7.87
C ASP A 223 -14.37 -17.32 -7.83
N SER A 224 -14.24 -18.09 -8.92
CA SER A 224 -13.34 -19.25 -9.01
C SER A 224 -11.87 -18.89 -8.78
N ARG A 225 -11.48 -17.62 -8.95
CA ARG A 225 -10.12 -17.13 -8.68
C ARG A 225 -9.72 -17.30 -7.20
N TYR A 226 -10.68 -17.34 -6.28
CA TYR A 226 -10.39 -17.50 -4.86
C TYR A 226 -9.97 -18.94 -4.49
N SER A 227 -10.23 -19.93 -5.34
CA SER A 227 -9.83 -21.34 -5.10
C SER A 227 -8.32 -21.52 -4.90
N GLY A 228 -7.52 -20.71 -5.58
CA GLY A 228 -6.06 -20.75 -5.49
C GLY A 228 -5.51 -20.29 -4.13
N TYR A 229 -6.28 -19.53 -3.35
CA TYR A 229 -5.82 -18.99 -2.06
C TYR A 229 -5.91 -19.98 -0.90
N GLY A 230 -6.68 -21.07 -1.02
CA GLY A 230 -6.74 -22.12 0.01
C GLY A 230 -5.82 -23.31 -0.25
N THR A 231 -5.35 -23.46 -1.48
CA THR A 231 -4.69 -24.69 -1.97
C THR A 231 -3.20 -24.51 -2.24
N LYS A 232 -2.76 -23.33 -2.67
CA LYS A 232 -1.34 -23.04 -2.90
C LYS A 232 -0.61 -22.84 -1.57
N ARG A 233 0.21 -23.82 -1.20
CA ARG A 233 1.10 -23.75 -0.04
C ARG A 233 2.48 -23.23 -0.46
N SER A 234 3.08 -22.42 0.41
CA SER A 234 4.45 -21.93 0.24
C SER A 234 5.24 -22.24 1.52
N GLU A 235 6.41 -22.85 1.39
CA GLU A 235 7.24 -23.24 2.54
C GLU A 235 7.86 -22.04 3.26
N SER A 236 8.06 -20.91 2.58
CA SER A 236 8.80 -19.76 3.12
C SER A 236 8.17 -18.38 2.84
N GLY A 237 7.15 -18.30 1.99
CA GLY A 237 6.96 -17.12 1.17
C GLY A 237 6.62 -15.81 1.92
N GLY A 238 6.02 -15.88 3.11
CA GLY A 238 5.47 -14.70 3.79
C GLY A 238 6.19 -14.31 5.08
N VAL A 239 7.18 -15.09 5.51
CA VAL A 239 7.75 -15.00 6.86
C VAL A 239 8.47 -13.68 7.06
N LEU A 240 9.36 -13.27 6.15
CA LEU A 240 10.12 -12.02 6.28
C LEU A 240 9.20 -10.81 6.43
N VAL A 241 8.20 -10.68 5.56
CA VAL A 241 7.27 -9.55 5.57
C VAL A 241 6.38 -9.56 6.81
N SER A 242 5.85 -10.73 7.18
CA SER A 242 4.99 -10.86 8.34
C SER A 242 5.76 -10.61 9.64
N MET A 243 6.97 -11.15 9.80
CA MET A 243 7.83 -10.90 10.96
C MET A 243 8.22 -9.42 11.05
N PHE A 244 8.55 -8.78 9.93
CA PHE A 244 8.82 -7.35 9.91
C PHE A 244 7.61 -6.53 10.40
N ASN A 245 6.40 -6.86 9.94
CA ASN A 245 5.17 -6.20 10.39
C ASN A 245 4.88 -6.46 11.89
N ILE A 246 5.12 -7.67 12.38
CA ILE A 246 4.98 -8.02 13.81
C ILE A 246 5.93 -7.19 14.67
N VAL A 247 7.22 -7.11 14.29
CA VAL A 247 8.24 -6.35 15.02
C VAL A 247 7.91 -4.87 15.04
N LEU A 248 7.51 -4.29 13.91
CA LEU A 248 7.10 -2.89 13.85
C LEU A 248 5.86 -2.62 14.72
N PHE A 249 4.85 -3.49 14.67
CA PHE A 249 3.67 -3.34 15.51
C PHE A 249 4.01 -3.45 17.00
N ALA A 250 4.84 -4.41 17.39
CA ALA A 250 5.31 -4.56 18.76
C ALA A 250 6.03 -3.27 19.23
N TRP A 251 6.88 -2.70 18.39
CA TRP A 251 7.49 -1.39 18.63
C TRP A 251 6.44 -0.30 18.81
N PHE A 252 5.47 -0.16 17.88
CA PHE A 252 4.45 0.89 17.96
C PHE A 252 3.59 0.78 19.22
N PHE A 253 3.20 -0.45 19.57
CA PHE A 253 2.42 -0.74 20.76
C PHE A 253 3.21 -0.43 22.04
N MET A 254 4.46 -0.88 22.12
CA MET A 254 5.34 -0.60 23.26
C MET A 254 5.55 0.90 23.46
N VAL A 255 5.88 1.65 22.40
CA VAL A 255 6.06 3.11 22.49
C VAL A 255 4.77 3.82 22.87
N ARG A 256 3.61 3.32 22.43
CA ARG A 256 2.30 3.84 22.83
C ARG A 256 1.99 3.60 24.31
N MET A 257 2.51 2.53 24.90
CA MET A 257 2.38 2.23 26.34
C MET A 257 3.34 3.04 27.20
N THR A 258 4.55 3.33 26.72
CA THR A 258 5.54 4.12 27.47
C THR A 258 5.34 5.63 27.32
N ASN A 259 5.06 6.11 26.11
CA ASN A 259 4.87 7.53 25.79
C ASN A 259 3.38 7.92 25.69
N THR A 260 2.59 7.55 26.70
CA THR A 260 1.13 7.71 26.70
C THR A 260 0.68 9.13 26.38
N ARG A 261 1.26 10.15 27.01
CA ARG A 261 0.86 11.56 26.81
C ARG A 261 1.18 12.08 25.40
N ALA A 262 2.31 11.68 24.81
CA ALA A 262 2.72 12.15 23.50
C ALA A 262 1.89 11.54 22.36
N LEU A 263 1.41 10.31 22.55
CA LEU A 263 0.68 9.54 21.54
C LEU A 263 -0.81 9.35 21.88
N ALA A 264 -1.33 9.98 22.93
CA ALA A 264 -2.76 9.97 23.31
C ALA A 264 -3.59 10.84 22.36
N ASN A 265 -3.64 10.47 21.08
CA ASN A 265 -4.51 11.09 20.11
C ASN A 265 -5.23 10.05 19.26
N ARG A 266 -6.47 10.36 18.91
CA ARG A 266 -7.36 9.51 18.11
C ARG A 266 -6.71 9.04 16.81
N ARG A 267 -5.96 9.92 16.14
CA ARG A 267 -5.29 9.62 14.88
C ARG A 267 -4.32 8.46 15.05
N PHE A 268 -3.44 8.51 16.05
CA PHE A 268 -2.49 7.45 16.33
C PHE A 268 -3.21 6.14 16.70
N ASP A 269 -4.21 6.19 17.58
CA ASP A 269 -4.93 4.99 18.01
C ASP A 269 -5.65 4.29 16.85
N VAL A 270 -6.27 5.06 15.93
CA VAL A 270 -6.92 4.50 14.71
C VAL A 270 -5.89 3.88 13.77
N LEU A 271 -4.76 4.55 13.53
CA LEU A 271 -3.71 4.01 12.68
C LEU A 271 -3.11 2.74 13.28
N LEU A 272 -2.89 2.70 14.60
CA LEU A 272 -2.36 1.53 15.30
C LEU A 272 -3.33 0.35 15.24
N ALA A 273 -4.63 0.58 15.44
CA ALA A 273 -5.63 -0.49 15.39
C ALA A 273 -5.86 -1.03 13.97
N LEU A 274 -5.82 -0.17 12.95
CA LEU A 274 -5.80 -0.62 11.56
C LEU A 274 -4.53 -1.42 11.28
N ASN A 275 -3.36 -0.95 11.72
CA ASN A 275 -2.11 -1.66 11.54
C ASN A 275 -2.11 -3.04 12.22
N PHE A 276 -2.71 -3.15 13.40
CA PHE A 276 -2.94 -4.43 14.08
C PHE A 276 -3.73 -5.41 13.21
N LEU A 277 -4.80 -4.95 12.54
CA LEU A 277 -5.54 -5.78 11.58
C LEU A 277 -4.63 -6.27 10.43
N GLY A 278 -3.73 -5.40 9.95
CA GLY A 278 -2.68 -5.77 8.99
C GLY A 278 -1.77 -6.89 9.50
N VAL A 279 -1.31 -6.79 10.74
CA VAL A 279 -0.47 -7.83 11.36
C VAL A 279 -1.24 -9.15 11.47
N LEU A 280 -2.48 -9.12 11.95
CA LEU A 280 -3.33 -10.30 12.03
C LEU A 280 -3.48 -10.97 10.64
N VAL A 281 -3.79 -10.19 9.60
CA VAL A 281 -3.88 -10.70 8.22
C VAL A 281 -2.54 -11.28 7.74
N SER A 282 -1.41 -10.65 8.07
CA SER A 282 -0.09 -11.16 7.68
C SER A 282 0.25 -12.49 8.36
N ILE A 283 -0.12 -12.65 9.64
CA ILE A 283 0.11 -13.85 10.44
C ILE A 283 -0.63 -15.06 9.85
N ILE A 284 -1.80 -14.86 9.22
CA ILE A 284 -2.53 -15.96 8.53
C ILE A 284 -1.61 -16.68 7.53
N SER A 285 -0.76 -15.94 6.80
CA SER A 285 0.17 -16.53 5.82
C SER A 285 1.19 -17.46 6.49
N ILE A 286 1.61 -17.16 7.72
CA ILE A 286 2.53 -18.00 8.50
C ILE A 286 1.77 -19.22 9.07
N ILE A 287 0.65 -18.98 9.76
CA ILE A 287 -0.09 -20.03 10.47
C ILE A 287 -0.61 -21.09 9.48
N LEU A 288 -1.20 -20.64 8.38
CA LEU A 288 -1.82 -21.53 7.39
C LEU A 288 -0.87 -21.93 6.25
N ARG A 289 0.36 -21.41 6.23
CA ARG A 289 1.38 -21.65 5.19
C ARG A 289 0.88 -21.40 3.76
N ILE A 290 0.06 -20.36 3.60
CA ILE A 290 -0.57 -20.00 2.32
C ILE A 290 0.38 -19.12 1.50
N ASP A 291 0.28 -19.25 0.18
CA ASP A 291 1.02 -18.42 -0.75
C ASP A 291 0.87 -16.90 -0.48
N PRO A 292 1.98 -16.15 -0.33
CA PRO A 292 1.98 -14.72 -0.05
C PRO A 292 1.33 -13.86 -1.13
N SER A 293 1.19 -14.38 -2.36
CA SER A 293 0.56 -13.62 -3.44
C SER A 293 -0.94 -13.38 -3.21
N GLY A 294 -1.54 -14.07 -2.22
CA GLY A 294 -2.92 -13.86 -1.78
C GLY A 294 -3.06 -13.01 -0.52
N PHE A 295 -3.35 -13.67 0.60
CA PHE A 295 -3.73 -13.01 1.87
C PHE A 295 -2.69 -12.02 2.39
N LEU A 296 -1.40 -12.27 2.18
CA LEU A 296 -0.38 -11.32 2.62
C LEU A 296 -0.51 -9.98 1.88
N ARG A 297 -0.93 -9.95 0.62
CA ARG A 297 -1.19 -8.70 -0.11
C ARG A 297 -2.36 -7.91 0.48
N LEU A 298 -3.36 -8.59 1.07
CA LEU A 298 -4.46 -7.92 1.78
C LEU A 298 -3.94 -7.14 3.01
N SER A 299 -2.88 -7.63 3.67
CA SER A 299 -2.29 -6.90 4.80
C SER A 299 -1.79 -5.51 4.42
N VAL A 300 -1.41 -5.28 3.15
CA VAL A 300 -0.83 -4.04 2.65
C VAL A 300 -1.80 -2.85 2.75
N TYR A 301 -3.12 -3.09 2.71
CA TYR A 301 -4.12 -2.06 3.00
C TYR A 301 -3.90 -1.40 4.37
N PHE A 302 -3.36 -2.15 5.33
CA PHE A 302 -3.21 -1.75 6.71
C PHE A 302 -1.76 -1.49 7.12
N THR A 303 -0.83 -2.31 6.63
CA THR A 303 0.60 -2.16 6.94
C THR A 303 1.22 -0.95 6.23
N GLN A 304 0.61 -0.44 5.16
CA GLN A 304 1.00 0.84 4.57
C GLN A 304 0.99 2.01 5.57
N LEU A 305 0.18 1.92 6.63
CA LEU A 305 0.09 2.94 7.68
C LEU A 305 1.34 3.03 8.55
N ASN A 306 2.28 2.09 8.41
CA ASN A 306 3.64 2.20 8.94
C ASN A 306 4.30 3.52 8.53
N MET A 307 3.95 4.06 7.35
CA MET A 307 4.42 5.38 6.87
C MET A 307 4.10 6.53 7.83
N PHE A 308 3.10 6.38 8.71
CA PHE A 308 2.76 7.39 9.72
C PHE A 308 3.16 6.95 11.13
N LEU A 309 2.94 5.69 11.48
CA LEU A 309 3.23 5.17 12.82
C LEU A 309 4.71 5.25 13.17
N LEU A 310 5.60 4.92 12.25
CA LEU A 310 7.05 4.95 12.51
C LEU A 310 7.56 6.37 12.77
N PRO A 311 7.29 7.39 11.93
CA PRO A 311 7.63 8.77 12.25
C PRO A 311 7.03 9.25 13.58
N MET A 312 5.75 8.96 13.85
CA MET A 312 5.08 9.42 15.07
C MET A 312 5.72 8.83 16.33
N THR A 313 6.06 7.54 16.31
CA THR A 313 6.70 6.89 17.45
C THR A 313 8.11 7.40 17.69
N ILE A 314 8.93 7.56 16.66
CA ILE A 314 10.29 8.13 16.77
C ILE A 314 10.25 9.56 17.32
N MET A 315 9.33 10.39 16.83
CA MET A 315 9.22 11.79 17.26
C MET A 315 8.55 11.96 18.63
N SER A 316 8.00 10.89 19.22
CA SER A 316 7.42 10.94 20.57
C SER A 316 8.48 11.03 21.67
N PHE A 317 9.73 10.66 21.37
CA PHE A 317 10.86 10.76 22.30
C PHE A 317 11.33 12.21 22.45
N ARG A 318 11.35 12.69 23.70
CA ARG A 318 11.75 14.05 24.06
C ARG A 318 13.23 14.30 23.82
N ASP A 319 14.07 13.36 24.25
CA ASP A 319 15.51 13.46 24.11
C ASP A 319 15.94 13.48 22.64
N THR A 320 16.74 14.49 22.28
CA THR A 320 17.16 14.72 20.89
C THR A 320 18.17 13.68 20.44
N GLN A 321 19.08 13.22 21.31
CA GLN A 321 20.09 12.22 20.95
C GLN A 321 19.43 10.87 20.66
N THR A 322 18.56 10.41 21.56
CA THR A 322 17.73 9.22 21.39
C THR A 322 16.94 9.30 20.09
N ARG A 323 16.30 10.44 19.81
CA ARG A 323 15.53 10.63 18.57
C ARG A 323 16.41 10.53 17.32
N LEU A 324 17.62 11.12 17.32
CA LEU A 324 18.55 11.02 16.19
C LEU A 324 19.03 9.58 15.96
N ILE A 325 19.36 8.86 17.04
CA ILE A 325 19.74 7.44 16.98
C ILE A 325 18.60 6.61 16.38
N LEU A 326 17.36 6.82 16.87
CA LEU A 326 16.18 6.11 16.36
C LEU A 326 15.86 6.45 14.90
N ILE A 327 16.06 7.69 14.47
CA ILE A 327 15.94 8.08 13.05
C ILE A 327 16.97 7.31 12.22
N PHE A 328 18.24 7.32 12.61
CA PHE A 328 19.31 6.65 11.87
C PHE A 328 19.09 5.13 11.80
N ALA A 329 18.83 4.50 12.95
CA ALA A 329 18.55 3.07 13.05
C ALA A 329 17.29 2.68 12.24
N GLY A 330 16.22 3.48 12.33
CA GLY A 330 15.00 3.28 11.55
C GLY A 330 15.24 3.40 10.05
N CYS A 331 15.99 4.40 9.60
CA CYS A 331 16.37 4.57 8.20
C CYS A 331 17.20 3.38 7.69
N ALA A 332 18.20 2.94 8.46
CA ALA A 332 19.02 1.78 8.11
C ALA A 332 18.17 0.49 8.00
N LEU A 333 17.29 0.25 8.98
CA LEU A 333 16.38 -0.90 8.99
C LEU A 333 15.43 -0.89 7.78
N MET A 334 14.82 0.25 7.47
CA MET A 334 13.94 0.40 6.31
C MET A 334 14.69 0.21 4.99
N MET A 335 15.90 0.73 4.86
CA MET A 335 16.73 0.52 3.66
C MET A 335 17.15 -0.94 3.49
N ALA A 336 17.52 -1.63 4.58
CA ALA A 336 17.84 -3.04 4.56
C ALA A 336 16.61 -3.88 4.17
N TYR A 337 15.45 -3.59 4.77
CA TYR A 337 14.19 -4.24 4.42
C TYR A 337 13.80 -4.00 2.95
N PHE A 338 13.94 -2.77 2.46
CA PHE A 338 13.74 -2.44 1.05
C PHE A 338 14.65 -3.26 0.15
N PHE A 339 15.94 -3.34 0.50
CA PHE A 339 16.92 -4.08 -0.27
C PHE A 339 16.54 -5.55 -0.38
N MET A 340 16.28 -6.20 0.77
CA MET A 340 15.90 -7.61 0.84
C MET A 340 14.60 -7.89 0.05
N THR A 341 13.59 -7.03 0.20
CA THR A 341 12.30 -7.26 -0.48
C THR A 341 12.44 -7.11 -2.00
N MET A 342 13.14 -6.09 -2.49
CA MET A 342 13.33 -5.87 -3.92
C MET A 342 14.33 -6.85 -4.58
N SER A 343 15.23 -7.46 -3.80
CA SER A 343 16.15 -8.50 -4.29
C SER A 343 15.50 -9.88 -4.37
N THR A 344 14.58 -10.18 -3.44
CA THR A 344 14.09 -11.55 -3.24
C THR A 344 12.71 -11.78 -3.85
N PHE A 345 11.85 -10.76 -3.93
CA PHE A 345 10.48 -10.94 -4.39
C PHE A 345 10.29 -10.65 -5.88
N SER A 346 9.47 -11.48 -6.53
CA SER A 346 8.73 -11.18 -7.76
C SER A 346 9.55 -10.66 -8.95
N ASN A 347 10.79 -11.15 -9.11
CA ASN A 347 11.67 -10.75 -10.22
C ASN A 347 11.80 -9.23 -10.38
N LEU A 348 11.82 -8.50 -9.25
CA LEU A 348 11.95 -7.04 -9.25
C LEU A 348 13.39 -6.58 -9.54
N THR A 349 14.36 -7.48 -9.43
CA THR A 349 15.78 -7.24 -9.71
C THR A 349 16.35 -8.36 -10.59
N PRO A 350 17.17 -8.05 -11.62
CA PRO A 350 17.58 -6.73 -12.06
C PRO A 350 16.43 -5.94 -12.71
N TYR A 351 16.29 -4.67 -12.32
CA TYR A 351 15.28 -3.78 -12.91
C TYR A 351 15.68 -3.41 -14.34
N ARG A 352 14.71 -3.42 -15.24
CA ARG A 352 14.87 -3.00 -16.64
C ARG A 352 13.72 -2.06 -17.02
N PHE A 353 14.06 -1.04 -17.78
CA PHE A 353 13.07 -0.15 -18.36
C PHE A 353 12.40 -0.79 -19.57
N ASN A 354 11.22 -0.29 -19.92
CA ASN A 354 10.55 -0.61 -21.16
C ASN A 354 11.47 -0.22 -22.35
N PRO A 355 11.67 -1.11 -23.34
CA PRO A 355 12.50 -0.84 -24.51
C PRO A 355 12.18 0.45 -25.27
N ILE A 356 10.98 1.02 -25.09
CA ILE A 356 10.60 2.32 -25.66
C ILE A 356 11.55 3.46 -25.26
N LEU A 357 12.24 3.34 -24.12
CA LEU A 357 13.23 4.33 -23.67
C LEU A 357 14.60 4.17 -24.34
N GLY A 358 14.85 3.07 -25.06
CA GLY A 358 16.17 2.79 -25.66
C GLY A 358 17.31 2.60 -24.65
N LEU A 359 16.97 2.27 -23.38
CA LEU A 359 17.88 2.13 -22.24
C LEU A 359 18.07 0.68 -21.79
#